data_AF-A0A455U0M9-F1
#
_entry.id   AF-A0A455U0M9-F1
#
_cell.length_a   1.000
_cell.length_b   1.000
_cell.length_c   1.000
_cell.angle_alpha   90.00
_cell.angle_beta   90.00
_cell.angle_gamma   90.00
#
_symmetry.space_group_name_H-M   'P 1'
#
loop_
_entity.id
_entity.type
_entity.pdbx_description
1 polymer ?
#
loop_
_entity_poly.entity_id
_entity_poly.type
_entity_poly.pdbx_seq_one_letter_code
_entity_poly.pdbx_strand_id
1 'polypeptide(L)'
;MRRNFGMPRPEGYRKACRLMEMAERFKMPILTFIDTPGAYPGIDAEERGQSEAIAYNLAVMSRLKTPIISTVVGEGGSGGALAIGVCDELQMLQYSTYSVISPEGCASILWKSATKASDAAQAMGITAERLKELGFVDSLIKEPLGGSHRHPLTTAERVKRP
;
A
#
# COMPACT_ATOMS: atom_id res chain seq x y z
N MET A 1 4.91 16.51 13.52
CA MET A 1 4.33 15.26 12.99
C MET A 1 5.10 14.06 13.54
N ARG A 2 4.48 13.17 14.34
CA ARG A 2 5.21 12.08 15.04
C ARG A 2 5.59 10.87 14.17
N ARG A 3 4.88 10.62 13.07
CA ARG A 3 5.03 9.40 12.23
C ARG A 3 5.25 9.70 10.74
N ASN A 4 5.65 10.92 10.40
CA ASN A 4 5.86 11.34 9.01
C ASN A 4 4.67 11.05 8.08
N PHE A 5 3.44 11.16 8.59
CA PHE A 5 2.21 10.83 7.85
C PHE A 5 2.16 9.41 7.26
N GLY A 6 2.94 8.46 7.80
CA GLY A 6 3.02 7.12 7.23
C GLY A 6 3.91 7.03 5.98
N MET A 7 4.72 8.05 5.66
CA MET A 7 5.75 7.98 4.63
C MET A 7 7.06 7.43 5.22
N PRO A 8 7.40 6.16 5.00
CA PRO A 8 8.60 5.58 5.58
C PRO A 8 9.86 6.05 4.84
N ARG A 9 10.94 6.03 5.60
CA ARG A 9 12.32 6.21 5.11
C ARG A 9 12.93 4.82 4.83
N PRO A 10 14.12 4.71 4.22
CA PRO A 10 14.69 3.42 3.82
C PRO A 10 14.81 2.42 4.98
N GLU A 11 15.21 2.92 6.15
CA GLU A 11 15.26 2.15 7.40
C GLU A 11 13.92 1.53 7.83
N GLY A 12 12.79 2.12 7.41
CA GLY A 12 11.45 1.57 7.61
C GLY A 12 11.22 0.30 6.80
N TYR A 13 11.60 0.31 5.52
CA TYR A 13 11.51 -0.87 4.64
C TYR A 13 12.48 -1.98 5.06
N ARG A 14 13.73 -1.62 5.40
CA ARG A 14 14.70 -2.59 5.93
C ARG A 14 14.23 -3.25 7.22
N LYS A 15 13.56 -2.48 8.10
CA LYS A 15 12.91 -3.04 9.30
C LYS A 15 11.78 -4.00 8.93
N ALA A 16 10.93 -3.65 7.96
CA ALA A 16 9.87 -4.53 7.48
C ALA A 16 10.45 -5.84 6.93
N CYS A 17 11.48 -5.78 6.07
CA CYS A 17 12.19 -6.93 5.54
C CYS A 17 12.68 -7.86 6.64
N ARG A 18 13.41 -7.31 7.63
CA ARG A 18 13.93 -8.08 8.77
C ARG A 18 12.84 -8.84 9.53
N LEU A 19 11.65 -8.24 9.66
CA LEU A 19 10.50 -8.89 10.32
C LEU A 19 9.87 -9.98 9.45
N MET A 20 9.78 -9.76 8.13
CA MET A 20 9.27 -10.75 7.18
C MET A 20 10.18 -11.98 7.10
N GLU A 21 11.50 -11.79 7.01
CA GLU A 21 12.47 -12.91 7.06
C GLU A 21 12.44 -13.64 8.40
N MET A 22 12.17 -12.93 9.50
CA MET A 22 11.97 -13.56 10.80
C MET A 22 10.71 -14.42 10.82
N ALA A 23 9.60 -13.92 10.29
CA ALA A 23 8.37 -14.69 10.16
C ALA A 23 8.59 -15.98 9.35
N GLU A 24 9.32 -15.90 8.23
CA GLU A 24 9.67 -17.07 7.43
C GLU A 24 10.51 -18.09 8.22
N ARG A 25 11.53 -17.65 8.97
CA ARG A 25 12.36 -18.56 9.81
C ARG A 25 11.52 -19.37 10.79
N PHE A 26 10.43 -18.80 11.30
CA PHE A 26 9.52 -19.46 12.23
C PHE A 26 8.24 -19.98 11.56
N LYS A 27 8.17 -19.99 10.22
CA LYS A 27 7.02 -20.48 9.44
C LYS A 27 5.71 -19.78 9.83
N MET A 28 5.79 -18.49 10.15
CA MET A 28 4.64 -17.67 10.49
C MET A 28 4.12 -16.93 9.27
N PRO A 29 2.80 -16.95 9.01
CA PRO A 29 2.18 -16.10 7.99
C PRO A 29 2.48 -14.61 8.22
N ILE A 30 2.56 -13.86 7.13
CA ILE A 30 2.81 -12.42 7.14
C ILE A 30 1.52 -11.69 6.74
N LEU A 31 1.11 -10.74 7.57
CA LEU A 31 0.01 -9.82 7.27
C LEU A 31 0.58 -8.41 7.17
N THR A 32 0.37 -7.74 6.03
CA THR A 32 0.80 -6.34 5.86
C THR A 32 -0.43 -5.43 5.73
N PHE A 33 -0.31 -4.23 6.32
CA PHE A 33 -1.34 -3.19 6.21
C PHE A 33 -0.74 -1.99 5.50
N ILE A 34 -1.30 -1.67 4.34
CA ILE A 34 -0.84 -0.59 3.47
C ILE A 34 -1.74 0.63 3.70
N ASP A 35 -1.12 1.70 4.19
CA ASP A 35 -1.71 3.03 4.35
C ASP A 35 -0.60 4.08 4.32
N THR A 36 -0.25 4.52 3.12
CA THR A 36 0.81 5.47 2.87
C THR A 36 0.55 6.26 1.59
N PRO A 37 0.80 7.59 1.58
CA PRO A 37 0.81 8.36 0.34
C PRO A 37 2.05 8.06 -0.53
N GLY A 38 3.03 7.33 0.02
CA GLY A 38 4.23 6.90 -0.67
C GLY A 38 5.47 6.90 0.21
N ALA A 39 6.59 6.48 -0.37
CA ALA A 39 7.89 6.59 0.29
C ALA A 39 8.24 8.06 0.53
N TYR A 40 8.92 8.38 1.64
CA TYR A 40 9.29 9.76 1.93
C TYR A 40 10.30 10.30 0.89
N PRO A 41 9.99 11.39 0.16
CA PRO A 41 10.83 11.92 -0.92
C PRO A 41 11.78 13.00 -0.41
N GLY A 42 12.75 12.63 0.44
CA GLY A 42 13.70 13.57 1.03
C GLY A 42 15.15 13.23 0.70
N ILE A 43 16.02 14.25 0.68
CA ILE A 43 17.47 14.10 0.40
C ILE A 43 18.09 13.03 1.29
N ASP A 44 17.79 13.06 2.58
CA ASP A 44 18.37 12.14 3.53
C ASP A 44 17.83 10.70 3.34
N ALA A 45 16.64 10.53 2.78
CA ALA A 45 16.14 9.21 2.35
C ALA A 45 16.89 8.70 1.11
N GLU A 46 17.19 9.58 0.14
CA GLU A 46 17.98 9.23 -1.05
C GLU A 46 19.41 8.84 -0.68
N GLU A 47 20.09 9.62 0.17
CA GLU A 47 21.44 9.33 0.68
C GLU A 47 21.54 7.97 1.39
N ARG A 48 20.42 7.50 1.96
CA ARG A 48 20.32 6.21 2.66
C ARG A 48 19.74 5.09 1.78
N GLY A 49 19.54 5.32 0.49
CA GLY A 49 19.12 4.31 -0.48
C GLY A 49 17.63 3.96 -0.43
N GLN A 50 16.75 4.94 -0.62
CA GLN A 50 15.29 4.71 -0.68
C GLN A 50 14.89 3.74 -1.79
N SER A 51 15.44 3.94 -3.00
CA SER A 51 15.22 3.05 -4.14
C SER A 51 15.71 1.63 -3.89
N GLU A 52 16.91 1.48 -3.30
CA GLU A 52 17.48 0.18 -2.95
C GLU A 52 16.62 -0.55 -1.92
N ALA A 53 16.21 0.14 -0.85
CA ALA A 53 15.43 -0.48 0.22
C ALA A 53 14.06 -0.97 -0.28
N ILE A 54 13.41 -0.23 -1.19
CA ILE A 54 12.17 -0.67 -1.84
C ILE A 54 12.46 -1.89 -2.73
N ALA A 55 13.42 -1.79 -3.65
CA ALA A 55 13.73 -2.86 -4.59
C ALA A 55 14.15 -4.17 -3.90
N TYR A 56 14.94 -4.06 -2.82
CA TYR A 56 15.35 -5.20 -2.01
C TYR A 56 14.15 -5.90 -1.38
N ASN A 57 13.21 -5.15 -0.81
CA ASN A 57 11.98 -5.73 -0.28
C ASN A 57 11.18 -6.48 -1.36
N LEU A 58 11.01 -5.91 -2.56
CA LEU A 58 10.29 -6.59 -3.66
C LEU A 58 10.96 -7.93 -4.01
N ALA A 59 12.30 -7.94 -4.06
CA ALA A 59 13.08 -9.14 -4.37
C ALA A 59 13.00 -10.19 -3.25
N VAL A 60 13.00 -9.80 -1.98
CA VAL A 60 12.85 -10.71 -0.84
C VAL A 60 11.44 -11.27 -0.78
N MET A 61 10.42 -10.41 -0.81
CA MET A 61 9.02 -10.82 -0.67
C MET A 61 8.59 -11.83 -1.74
N SER A 62 9.07 -11.68 -2.99
CA SER A 62 8.77 -12.64 -4.07
C SER A 62 9.38 -14.03 -3.90
N ARG A 63 10.28 -14.22 -2.93
CA ARG A 63 10.98 -15.50 -2.66
C ARG A 63 10.60 -16.13 -1.34
N LEU A 64 9.86 -15.41 -0.48
CA LEU A 64 9.41 -15.93 0.80
C LEU A 64 8.50 -17.14 0.57
N LYS A 65 8.69 -18.17 1.39
CA LYS A 65 7.93 -19.44 1.30
C LYS A 65 6.77 -19.51 2.30
N THR A 66 6.55 -18.46 3.08
CA THR A 66 5.44 -18.37 4.01
C THR A 66 4.32 -17.53 3.41
N PRO A 67 3.04 -17.83 3.69
CA PRO A 67 1.93 -17.07 3.12
C PRO A 67 1.98 -15.60 3.49
N ILE A 68 1.74 -14.73 2.51
CA ILE A 68 1.68 -13.28 2.67
C ILE A 68 0.29 -12.81 2.22
N ILE A 69 -0.41 -12.11 3.11
CA ILE A 69 -1.66 -11.40 2.79
C ILE A 69 -1.39 -9.91 2.99
N SER A 70 -1.60 -9.12 1.93
CA SER A 70 -1.51 -7.66 2.01
C SER A 70 -2.91 -7.06 2.00
N THR A 71 -3.19 -6.12 2.91
CA THR A 71 -4.46 -5.41 2.94
C THR A 71 -4.23 -3.90 2.80
N VAL A 72 -4.77 -3.29 1.75
CA VAL A 72 -4.81 -1.82 1.63
C VAL A 72 -5.98 -1.29 2.48
N VAL A 73 -5.65 -0.56 3.54
CA VAL A 73 -6.63 -0.05 4.52
C VAL A 73 -6.84 1.46 4.44
N GLY A 74 -6.03 2.15 3.64
CA GLY A 74 -6.16 3.57 3.37
C GLY A 74 -5.60 3.89 1.98
N GLU A 75 -4.45 4.55 1.92
CA GLU A 75 -3.82 4.87 0.64
C GLU A 75 -2.71 3.86 0.26
N GLY A 76 -2.73 3.38 -0.98
CA GLY A 76 -1.69 2.56 -1.60
C GLY A 76 -0.81 3.41 -2.53
N GLY A 77 0.05 4.24 -1.96
CA GLY A 77 0.90 5.16 -2.71
C GLY A 77 2.14 4.51 -3.34
N SER A 78 2.10 4.29 -4.66
CA SER A 78 3.25 3.99 -5.52
C SER A 78 4.16 2.85 -5.03
N GLY A 79 5.46 2.91 -5.34
CA GLY A 79 6.45 1.93 -4.92
C GLY A 79 6.63 1.84 -3.40
N GLY A 80 6.23 2.87 -2.65
CA GLY A 80 6.31 2.84 -1.19
C GLY A 80 5.27 1.92 -0.54
N ALA A 81 4.06 1.87 -1.09
CA ALA A 81 3.07 0.86 -0.74
C ALA A 81 3.50 -0.53 -1.22
N LEU A 82 3.99 -0.63 -2.45
CA LEU A 82 4.39 -1.91 -3.06
C LEU A 82 5.55 -2.58 -2.31
N ALA A 83 6.42 -1.82 -1.64
CA ALA A 83 7.55 -2.31 -0.84
C ALA A 83 7.15 -3.24 0.32
N ILE A 84 5.86 -3.30 0.68
CA ILE A 84 5.29 -4.28 1.61
C ILE A 84 4.03 -4.95 1.04
N GLY A 85 3.84 -4.89 -0.28
CA GLY A 85 2.61 -5.29 -0.96
C GLY A 85 2.76 -6.43 -1.97
N VAL A 86 3.94 -7.05 -2.09
CA VAL A 86 4.13 -8.29 -2.86
C VAL A 86 3.62 -9.45 -2.02
N CYS A 87 2.55 -10.12 -2.46
CA CYS A 87 1.84 -11.10 -1.64
C CYS A 87 1.17 -12.20 -2.47
N ASP A 88 0.69 -13.23 -1.76
CA ASP A 88 -0.12 -14.30 -2.32
C ASP A 88 -1.58 -13.89 -2.48
N GLU A 89 -2.09 -13.06 -1.57
CA GLU A 89 -3.46 -12.51 -1.62
C GLU A 89 -3.45 -11.01 -1.32
N LEU A 90 -4.00 -10.21 -2.24
CA LEU A 90 -4.21 -8.78 -2.08
C LEU A 90 -5.68 -8.47 -1.75
N GLN A 91 -5.88 -7.84 -0.60
CA GLN A 91 -7.16 -7.37 -0.13
C GLN A 91 -7.20 -5.84 -0.14
N MET A 92 -8.36 -5.26 -0.45
CA MET A 92 -8.56 -3.82 -0.38
C MET A 92 -9.86 -3.48 0.36
N LEU A 93 -9.81 -2.51 1.27
CA LEU A 93 -11.03 -1.90 1.79
C LEU A 93 -11.75 -1.14 0.66
N GLN A 94 -13.08 -1.15 0.70
CA GLN A 94 -13.92 -0.60 -0.36
C GLN A 94 -13.56 0.84 -0.78
N TYR A 95 -13.21 1.71 0.16
CA TYR A 95 -12.86 3.11 -0.12
C TYR A 95 -11.35 3.37 -0.10
N SER A 96 -10.51 2.32 -0.01
CA SER A 96 -9.07 2.46 -0.20
C SER A 96 -8.72 2.68 -1.66
N THR A 97 -7.55 3.26 -1.90
CA THR A 97 -7.01 3.52 -3.24
C THR A 97 -5.66 2.85 -3.42
N TYR A 98 -5.29 2.51 -4.66
CA TYR A 98 -3.95 2.05 -5.00
C TYR A 98 -3.54 2.66 -6.33
N SER A 99 -2.39 3.33 -6.39
CA SER A 99 -1.95 4.01 -7.62
C SER A 99 -0.43 4.03 -7.77
N VAL A 100 0.03 4.13 -9.02
CA VAL A 100 1.46 4.26 -9.34
C VAL A 100 2.01 5.67 -9.04
N ILE A 101 1.13 6.67 -9.04
CA ILE A 101 1.42 8.09 -8.78
C ILE A 101 0.20 8.72 -8.11
N SER A 102 0.38 9.76 -7.30
CA SER A 102 -0.76 10.51 -6.76
C SER A 102 -1.58 11.17 -7.88
N PRO A 103 -2.92 11.30 -7.72
CA PRO A 103 -3.75 12.00 -8.69
C PRO A 103 -3.29 13.43 -8.98
N GLU A 104 -2.85 14.16 -7.95
CA GLU A 104 -2.33 15.52 -8.07
C GLU A 104 -1.04 15.56 -8.90
N GLY A 105 -0.13 14.59 -8.65
CA GLY A 105 1.10 14.45 -9.41
C GLY A 105 0.82 14.15 -10.88
N CYS A 106 -0.05 13.17 -11.16
CA CYS A 106 -0.49 12.82 -12.51
C CYS A 106 -1.11 14.02 -13.26
N ALA A 107 -2.01 14.74 -12.59
CA ALA A 107 -2.69 15.90 -13.15
C ALA A 107 -1.71 17.04 -13.49
N SER A 108 -0.73 17.30 -12.62
CA SER A 108 0.31 18.30 -12.86
C SER A 108 1.20 17.98 -14.07
N ILE A 109 1.42 16.70 -14.39
CA ILE A 109 2.27 16.26 -15.50
C ILE A 109 1.47 16.23 -16.81
N LEU A 110 0.33 15.53 -16.83
CA LEU A 110 -0.42 15.28 -18.06
C LEU A 110 -1.37 16.43 -18.43
N TRP A 111 -1.97 17.09 -17.45
CA TRP A 111 -2.89 18.22 -17.65
C TRP A 111 -2.25 19.59 -17.36
N LYS A 112 -0.99 19.62 -16.88
CA LYS A 112 -0.31 20.86 -16.44
C LYS A 112 -1.11 21.64 -15.38
N SER A 113 -1.97 20.95 -14.62
CA SER A 113 -2.81 21.56 -13.59
C SER A 113 -3.15 20.58 -12.48
N ALA A 114 -2.82 20.92 -11.22
CA ALA A 114 -3.18 20.11 -10.06
C ALA A 114 -4.70 20.07 -9.78
N THR A 115 -5.46 21.05 -10.27
CA THR A 115 -6.93 21.08 -10.09
C THR A 115 -7.66 19.96 -10.83
N LYS A 116 -6.95 19.28 -11.74
CA LYS A 116 -7.44 18.14 -12.52
C LYS A 116 -7.23 16.78 -11.84
N ALA A 117 -6.91 16.76 -10.54
CA ALA A 117 -6.69 15.53 -9.77
C ALA A 117 -7.88 14.54 -9.84
N SER A 118 -9.12 15.02 -9.78
CA SER A 118 -10.31 14.14 -9.91
C SER A 118 -10.37 13.45 -11.28
N ASP A 119 -10.12 14.18 -12.36
CA ASP A 119 -10.10 13.64 -13.72
C ASP A 119 -8.96 12.61 -13.85
N ALA A 120 -7.79 12.89 -13.28
CA ALA A 120 -6.64 11.99 -13.27
C ALA A 120 -6.90 10.71 -12.45
N ALA A 121 -7.52 10.81 -11.27
CA ALA A 121 -7.89 9.66 -10.44
C ALA A 121 -8.84 8.71 -11.19
N GLN A 122 -9.85 9.28 -11.88
CA GLN A 122 -10.79 8.51 -12.69
C GLN A 122 -10.09 7.84 -13.87
N ALA A 123 -9.23 8.56 -14.59
CA ALA A 123 -8.49 8.02 -15.73
C ALA A 123 -7.53 6.88 -15.34
N MET A 124 -6.89 6.98 -14.17
CA MET A 124 -5.99 5.95 -13.65
C MET A 124 -6.74 4.72 -13.08
N GLY A 125 -8.00 4.87 -12.67
CA GLY A 125 -8.79 3.75 -12.13
C GLY A 125 -8.30 3.24 -10.76
N ILE A 126 -8.02 4.16 -9.84
CA ILE A 126 -7.31 3.86 -8.57
C ILE A 126 -8.18 3.21 -7.47
N THR A 127 -9.48 3.05 -7.69
CA THR A 127 -10.43 2.58 -6.66
C THR A 127 -10.37 1.06 -6.49
N ALA A 128 -10.63 0.58 -5.28
CA ALA A 128 -10.65 -0.86 -4.97
C ALA A 128 -11.56 -1.66 -5.92
N GLU A 129 -12.76 -1.14 -6.21
CA GLU A 129 -13.71 -1.78 -7.13
C GLU A 129 -13.14 -1.90 -8.55
N ARG A 130 -12.52 -0.82 -9.07
CA ARG A 130 -11.95 -0.83 -10.41
C ARG A 130 -10.75 -1.78 -10.51
N LEU A 131 -9.88 -1.78 -9.50
CA LEU A 131 -8.71 -2.67 -9.47
C LEU A 131 -9.13 -4.15 -9.32
N LYS A 132 -10.25 -4.41 -8.64
CA LYS A 132 -10.85 -5.74 -8.57
C LYS A 132 -11.37 -6.21 -9.93
N GLU A 133 -12.07 -5.35 -10.67
CA GLU A 133 -12.53 -5.66 -12.04
C GLU A 133 -11.37 -5.98 -13.00
N LEU A 134 -10.23 -5.31 -12.82
CA LEU A 134 -9.03 -5.51 -13.62
C LEU A 134 -8.23 -6.77 -13.22
N GLY A 135 -8.61 -7.45 -12.14
CA GLY A 135 -7.95 -8.67 -11.67
C GLY A 135 -6.67 -8.44 -10.86
N PHE A 136 -6.42 -7.20 -10.39
CA PHE A 136 -5.27 -6.91 -9.52
C PHE A 136 -5.53 -7.22 -8.05
N VAL A 137 -6.80 -7.25 -7.63
CA VAL A 137 -7.22 -7.44 -6.24
C VAL A 137 -7.95 -8.77 -6.10
N ASP A 138 -7.61 -9.56 -5.07
CA ASP A 138 -8.21 -10.87 -4.81
C ASP A 138 -9.48 -10.78 -3.99
N SER A 139 -9.54 -9.88 -3.00
CA SER A 139 -10.74 -9.69 -2.18
C SER A 139 -11.02 -8.22 -1.90
N LEU A 140 -12.30 -7.84 -1.98
CA LEU A 140 -12.77 -6.51 -1.67
C LEU A 140 -13.57 -6.54 -0.38
N ILE A 141 -13.06 -5.86 0.64
CA ILE A 141 -13.65 -5.82 1.98
C ILE A 141 -14.58 -4.62 2.06
N LYS A 142 -15.89 -4.88 2.09
CA LYS A 142 -16.90 -3.82 2.20
C LYS A 142 -16.75 -3.07 3.52
N GLU A 143 -16.79 -1.75 3.46
CA GLU A 143 -16.77 -0.91 4.65
C GLU A 143 -18.18 -0.73 5.23
N PRO A 144 -18.31 -0.34 6.51
CA PRO A 144 -19.59 0.05 7.11
C PRO A 144 -20.23 1.21 6.35
N LEU A 145 -21.55 1.41 6.54
CA LEU A 145 -22.25 2.54 5.95
C LEU A 145 -21.56 3.86 6.34
N GLY A 146 -21.12 4.62 5.33
CA GLY A 146 -20.40 5.88 5.52
C GLY A 146 -18.92 5.73 5.85
N GLY A 147 -18.31 4.55 5.68
CA GLY A 147 -16.87 4.32 5.79
C GLY A 147 -16.40 3.72 7.13
N SER A 148 -15.19 3.17 7.12
CA SER A 148 -14.54 2.46 8.23
C SER A 148 -14.41 3.26 9.51
N HIS A 149 -14.14 4.57 9.40
CA HIS A 149 -14.01 5.48 10.54
C HIS A 149 -15.29 5.55 11.41
N ARG A 150 -16.47 5.22 10.87
CA ARG A 150 -17.73 5.23 11.63
C ARG A 150 -17.91 4.00 12.51
N HIS A 151 -17.40 2.84 12.08
CA HIS A 151 -17.51 1.58 12.82
C HIS A 151 -16.21 0.76 12.70
N PRO A 152 -15.10 1.22 13.30
CA PRO A 152 -13.78 0.62 13.12
C PRO A 152 -13.71 -0.83 13.61
N LEU A 153 -14.43 -1.17 14.69
CA LEU A 153 -14.51 -2.55 15.19
C LEU A 153 -15.19 -3.48 14.18
N THR A 154 -16.23 -3.00 13.51
CA THR A 154 -16.90 -3.76 12.44
C THR A 154 -15.98 -3.96 11.25
N THR A 155 -15.21 -2.94 10.85
CA THR A 155 -14.19 -3.08 9.81
C THR A 155 -13.12 -4.10 10.21
N ALA A 156 -12.61 -4.05 11.43
CA ALA A 156 -11.61 -5.00 11.93
C ALA A 156 -12.13 -6.45 11.91
N GLU A 157 -13.39 -6.67 12.31
CA GLU A 157 -14.04 -7.98 12.22
C GLU A 157 -14.18 -8.48 10.78
N ARG A 158 -14.40 -7.57 9.81
CA ARG A 158 -14.46 -7.93 8.39
C ARG A 158 -13.08 -8.25 7.82
N VAL A 159 -12.05 -7.46 8.14
CA VAL A 159 -10.66 -7.73 7.74
C VAL A 159 -10.16 -9.06 8.30
N LYS A 160 -10.57 -9.42 9.51
CA LYS A 160 -10.20 -10.69 10.14
C LYS A 160 -10.83 -11.92 9.47
N ARG A 161 -11.94 -11.76 8.75
CA ARG A 161 -12.66 -12.86 8.11
C ARG A 161 -12.19 -12.94 6.64
N PRO A 162 -11.33 -13.90 6.29
CA PRO A 162 -10.99 -14.13 4.89
C PRO A 162 -12.23 -14.50 4.08
#